data_AF-A0A839LRG8-F1
#
_entry.id   AF-A0A839LRG8-F1
#
_cell.length_a   1.000
_cell.length_b   1.000
_cell.length_c   1.000
_cell.angle_alpha   90.00
_cell.angle_beta   90.00
_cell.angle_gamma   90.00
#
_symmetry.space_group_name_H-M   'P 1'
#
loop_
_entity.id
_entity.type
_entity.pdbx_description
1 polymer ?
#
loop_
_entity_poly.entity_id
_entity_poly.type
_entity_poly.pdbx_seq_one_letter_code
_entity_poly.pdbx_strand_id
1 'polypeptide(L)' 'MTNEVLLKVSGLKVAYGGIQAVKGADFEVRRGELVSLI' A
#
# COMPACT_ATOMS: atom_id res chain seq x y z
N MET A 1 -13.50 19.76 2.74
CA MET A 1 -12.07 19.46 3.02
C MET A 1 -11.67 18.39 2.02
N THR A 2 -10.67 18.64 1.19
CA THR A 2 -10.26 17.71 0.13
C THR A 2 -9.60 16.48 0.74
N ASN A 3 -10.17 15.31 0.47
CA ASN A 3 -9.65 14.00 0.88
C ASN A 3 -8.40 13.65 0.03
N GLU A 4 -7.33 14.41 0.26
CA GLU A 4 -6.08 14.35 -0.49
C GLU A 4 -5.38 13.02 -0.25
N VAL A 5 -5.04 12.32 -1.33
CA VAL A 5 -4.24 11.10 -1.28
C VAL A 5 -2.78 11.50 -1.12
N LEU A 6 -2.17 11.11 0.00
CA LEU A 6 -0.76 11.36 0.31
C LEU A 6 0.14 10.24 -0.23
N LEU A 7 -0.35 8.99 -0.21
CA LEU A 7 0.33 7.83 -0.77
C LEU A 7 -0.67 6.98 -1.53
N LYS A 8 -0.27 6.52 -2.72
CA LYS A 8 -0.99 5.51 -3.48
C LYS A 8 -0.01 4.41 -3.85
N VAL A 9 -0.36 3.18 -3.50
CA VAL A 9 0.35 1.98 -3.91
C VAL A 9 -0.60 1.16 -4.76
N SER A 10 -0.10 0.68 -5.90
CA SER A 10 -0.88 -0.17 -6.79
C SER A 10 -0.08 -1.37 -7.26
N GLY A 11 -0.68 -2.55 -7.21
CA GLY A 11 -0.11 -3.81 -7.66
C GLY A 11 1.21 -4.16 -6.99
N LEU A 12 1.42 -3.81 -5.71
CA LEU A 12 2.67 -4.06 -4.99
C LEU A 12 2.98 -5.55 -5.01
N LYS A 13 4.13 -5.90 -5.57
CA LYS A 13 4.67 -7.26 -5.60
C LYS A 13 6.05 -7.25 -4.97
N VAL A 14 6.27 -8.14 -4.02
CA VAL A 14 7.55 -8.27 -3.31
C VAL A 14 7.91 -9.74 -3.30
N ALA A 15 9.16 -10.05 -3.62
CA ALA A 15 9.68 -11.41 -3.58
C ALA A 15 11.04 -11.44 -2.87
N TYR A 16 11.28 -12.49 -2.11
CA TYR A 16 12.54 -12.78 -1.45
C TYR A 16 12.97 -14.19 -1.83
N GLY A 17 14.06 -14.30 -2.60
CA GLY A 17 14.49 -15.57 -3.18
C GLY A 17 13.40 -16.19 -4.06
N GLY A 18 13.08 -17.47 -3.81
CA GLY A 18 12.05 -18.20 -4.54
C GLY A 18 10.60 -17.95 -4.08
N ILE A 19 10.38 -17.10 -3.07
CA ILE A 19 9.05 -16.88 -2.49
C ILE A 19 8.54 -15.48 -2.84
N GLN A 20 7.32 -15.42 -3.37
CA GLN A 20 6.59 -14.18 -3.54
C GLN A 20 5.85 -13.81 -2.24
N ALA A 21 6.35 -12.83 -1.51
CA ALA A 21 5.84 -12.36 -0.23
C ALA A 21 4.61 -11.43 -0.38
N VAL A 22 4.54 -10.62 -1.43
CA VAL A 22 3.36 -9.80 -1.75
C VAL A 22 2.95 -10.06 -3.20
N LYS A 23 1.66 -10.33 -3.43
CA LYS A 23 1.14 -10.84 -4.73
C LYS A 23 0.41 -9.81 -5.59
N GLY A 24 0.38 -8.55 -5.19
CA GLY A 24 -0.37 -7.49 -5.85
C GLY A 24 -1.31 -6.82 -4.85
N ALA A 25 -0.74 -5.99 -3.96
CA ALA A 25 -1.53 -5.21 -3.01
C ALA A 25 -1.75 -3.78 -3.52
N ASP A 26 -2.97 -3.28 -3.33
CA ASP A 26 -3.40 -1.93 -3.66
C ASP A 26 -3.88 -1.22 -2.39
N PHE A 27 -3.39 -0.02 -2.10
CA PHE A 27 -3.89 0.81 -1.01
C PHE A 27 -3.57 2.29 -1.20
N GLU A 28 -4.30 3.14 -0.50
CA GLU A 28 -4.06 4.58 -0.42
C GLU A 28 -3.96 4.99 1.05
N VAL A 29 -3.14 6.01 1.32
CA VAL A 29 -3.13 6.73 2.60
C VAL A 29 -3.56 8.15 2.31
N ARG A 30 -4.62 8.61 2.97
CA ARG A 30 -5.16 9.95 2.78
C ARG A 30 -4.81 10.86 3.95
N ARG A 31 -4.88 12.16 3.71
CA ARG A 31 -4.56 13.18 4.72
C ARG A 31 -5.43 12.98 5.96
N GLY A 32 -4.77 12.78 7.11
CA GLY A 32 -5.42 12.59 8.41
C GLY A 32 -5.74 11.14 8.76
N GLU A 33 -5.45 10.18 7.88
CA GLU A 33 -5.61 8.76 8.17
C GLU A 33 -4.39 8.16 8.89
N LEU A 34 -4.63 7.34 9.92
CA LEU A 34 -3.63 6.46 10.51
C LEU A 34 -3.82 5.05 9.95
N VAL A 35 -2.86 4.60 9.14
CA VAL A 35 -2.92 3.30 8.45
C VAL A 35 -1.78 2.42 8.94
N SER A 36 -2.07 1.15 9.21
CA SER A 36 -1.08 0.12 9.57
C SER A 36 -1.36 -1.16 8.79
N LEU A 37 -0.30 -1.90 8.49
CA LEU A 37 -0.35 -3.25 7.91
C LEU A 37 0.21 -4.21 8.96
N ILE A 38 -0.54 -5.28 9.27
CA ILE A 38 -0.18 -6.31 10.26
C ILE A 38 0.03 -7.67 9.61
#